data_AF-A0A7W0XIF7-F1
#
_entry.id   AF-A0A7W0XIF7-F1
#
_cell.length_a   1.000
_cell.length_b   1.000
_cell.length_c   1.000
_cell.angle_alpha   90.00
_cell.angle_beta   90.00
_cell.angle_gamma   90.00
#
_symmetry.space_group_name_H-M   'P 1'
#
loop_
_entity.id
_entity.type
_entity.pdbx_description
1 polymer ?
#
loop_
_entity_poly.entity_id
_entity_poly.type
_entity_poly.pdbx_seq_one_letter_code
_entity_poly.pdbx_strand_id
1 'polypeptide(L)'
;MSPGFDTESQPMRLKEVERPDFEEDQDLFEFANLYPRTTGLPRTVWVSPKRLARHDVRVKVSMVPGDRVDAENTAIVGVRPLPSLLHGELRPEDLIAVVSWVSLNAPALIEYWDGGIDTVELVTRLQRV
;
A
#
# COMPACT_ATOMS: atom_id res chain seq x y z
N MET A 1 42.54 -22.57 -47.20
CA MET A 1 41.16 -22.12 -47.46
C MET A 1 40.25 -23.01 -46.61
N SER A 2 39.79 -22.49 -45.48
CA SER A 2 38.81 -23.14 -44.59
C SER A 2 37.67 -22.14 -44.38
N PRO A 3 36.39 -22.55 -44.48
CA PRO A 3 35.28 -21.62 -44.34
C PRO A 3 34.93 -21.43 -42.86
N GLY A 4 34.68 -20.17 -42.49
CA GLY A 4 34.19 -19.80 -41.17
C GLY A 4 32.73 -20.21 -40.99
N PHE A 5 32.42 -20.74 -39.81
CA PHE A 5 31.06 -20.81 -39.28
C PHE A 5 30.99 -19.83 -38.11
N ASP A 6 30.65 -18.58 -38.40
CA ASP A 6 30.26 -17.62 -37.39
C ASP A 6 28.87 -18.00 -36.89
N THR A 7 28.81 -18.51 -35.67
CA THR A 7 27.56 -18.83 -34.98
C THR A 7 27.04 -17.54 -34.35
N GLU A 8 26.18 -16.81 -35.06
CA GLU A 8 25.37 -15.74 -34.47
C GLU A 8 24.38 -16.37 -33.47
N SER A 9 24.79 -16.43 -32.21
CA SER A 9 23.88 -16.69 -31.09
C SER A 9 23.10 -15.40 -30.83
N GLN A 10 21.88 -15.31 -31.38
CA GLN A 10 20.91 -14.29 -30.96
C GLN A 10 20.63 -14.48 -29.46
N PRO A 11 20.87 -13.48 -28.59
CA PRO A 11 20.41 -13.57 -27.23
C PRO A 11 18.89 -13.47 -27.22
N MET A 12 18.28 -14.57 -26.77
CA MET A 12 16.87 -14.70 -26.41
C MET A 12 16.45 -13.48 -25.57
N ARG A 13 15.60 -12.64 -26.15
CA ARG A 13 15.03 -11.45 -25.50
C ARG A 13 14.33 -11.94 -24.23
N LEU A 14 14.93 -11.70 -23.06
CA LEU A 14 14.23 -11.89 -21.79
C LEU A 14 12.93 -11.10 -21.94
N LYS A 15 11.78 -11.79 -21.82
CA LYS A 15 10.52 -11.10 -21.62
C LYS A 15 10.71 -10.28 -20.36
N GLU A 16 10.73 -8.97 -20.55
CA GLU A 16 10.66 -7.98 -19.50
C GLU A 16 9.52 -8.45 -18.59
N VAL A 17 9.88 -8.87 -17.37
CA VAL A 17 8.89 -9.19 -16.36
C VAL A 17 8.18 -7.87 -16.13
N GLU A 18 6.95 -7.76 -16.64
CA GLU A 18 6.05 -6.66 -16.34
C GLU A 18 6.02 -6.53 -14.82
N ARG A 19 6.77 -5.54 -14.31
CA ARG A 19 6.66 -5.14 -12.92
C ARG A 19 5.21 -4.67 -12.79
N PRO A 20 4.41 -5.19 -11.85
CA PRO A 20 3.08 -4.65 -11.66
C PRO A 20 3.25 -3.14 -11.42
N ASP A 21 2.47 -2.35 -12.14
CA ASP A 21 2.40 -0.89 -12.02
C ASP A 21 2.01 -0.51 -10.58
N PHE A 22 2.97 -0.49 -9.67
CA PHE A 22 2.80 0.02 -8.30
C PHE A 22 2.97 1.53 -8.24
N GLU A 23 3.44 2.15 -9.32
CA GLU A 23 3.54 3.60 -9.48
C GLU A 23 2.42 4.12 -10.38
N GLU A 24 1.41 4.72 -9.75
CA GLU A 24 1.04 6.08 -10.08
C GLU A 24 0.80 6.77 -8.73
N ASP A 25 1.84 7.47 -8.26
CA ASP A 25 1.71 8.49 -7.23
C ASP A 25 0.76 9.56 -7.75
N GLN A 26 -0.53 9.40 -7.45
CA GLN A 26 -1.35 10.55 -7.13
C GLN A 26 -0.84 11.04 -5.78
N ASP A 27 0.15 11.92 -5.87
CA ASP A 27 0.54 12.93 -4.90
C ASP A 27 0.18 12.61 -3.44
N LEU A 28 1.19 12.36 -2.61
CA LEU A 28 1.03 12.20 -1.16
C LEU A 28 0.23 13.35 -0.49
N PHE A 29 0.12 14.49 -1.17
CA PHE A 29 -0.75 15.61 -0.85
C PHE A 29 -2.24 15.23 -0.70
N GLU A 30 -2.66 14.07 -1.18
CA GLU A 30 -4.05 13.59 -1.13
C GLU A 30 -4.35 12.59 0.00
N PHE A 31 -3.34 12.23 0.79
CA PHE A 31 -3.50 11.26 1.88
C PHE A 31 -3.77 11.95 3.22
N ALA A 32 -4.65 11.34 4.01
CA ALA A 32 -4.72 11.62 5.44
C ALA A 32 -3.67 10.78 6.18
N ASN A 33 -2.80 11.46 6.92
CA ASN A 33 -1.78 10.82 7.76
C ASN A 33 -2.41 10.47 9.12
N LEU A 34 -2.54 9.17 9.41
CA LEU A 34 -3.04 8.65 10.67
C LEU A 34 -1.85 8.20 11.52
N TYR A 35 -1.49 9.03 12.49
CA TYR A 35 -0.40 8.74 13.42
C TYR A 35 -0.77 7.63 14.43
N PRO A 36 0.22 7.01 15.09
CA PRO A 36 0.03 6.06 16.18
C PRO A 36 -1.07 6.42 17.19
N ARG A 37 -1.14 7.69 17.62
CA ARG A 37 -2.18 8.18 18.54
C ARG A 37 -3.62 8.08 18.01
N THR A 38 -3.79 8.03 16.69
CA THR A 38 -5.08 7.91 16.01
C THR A 38 -5.46 6.44 15.83
N THR A 39 -4.51 5.58 15.45
CA THR A 39 -4.77 4.18 15.07
C THR A 39 -4.52 3.17 16.18
N GLY A 40 -3.73 3.50 17.19
CA GLY A 40 -3.20 2.53 18.17
C GLY A 40 -2.01 1.71 17.64
N LEU A 41 -1.72 1.79 16.35
CA LEU A 41 -0.60 1.08 15.74
C LEU A 41 0.74 1.74 16.10
N PRO A 42 1.86 1.01 16.11
CA PRO A 42 3.19 1.57 16.36
C PRO A 42 3.73 2.42 15.19
N ARG A 43 2.93 2.62 14.12
CA ARG A 43 3.35 3.14 12.82
C ARG A 43 2.32 4.11 12.25
N THR A 44 2.80 5.06 11.46
CA THR A 44 1.93 5.95 10.68
C THR A 44 1.29 5.19 9.52
N VAL A 45 0.00 5.46 9.29
CA VAL A 45 -0.80 4.89 8.21
C VAL A 45 -1.31 6.02 7.32
N TRP A 46 -1.30 5.81 6.01
CA TRP A 46 -1.87 6.73 5.03
C TRP A 46 -3.09 6.11 4.37
N VAL A 47 -4.13 6.91 4.25
CA VAL A 47 -5.40 6.57 3.60
C VAL A 47 -5.77 7.67 2.62
N SER A 48 -6.38 7.30 1.50
CA SER A 48 -6.86 8.24 0.48
C SER A 48 -8.23 7.79 -0.04
N PRO A 49 -9.05 8.70 -0.59
CA PRO A 49 -10.20 8.34 -1.40
C PRO A 49 -9.76 7.71 -2.75
N LYS A 50 -10.68 6.99 -3.41
CA LYS A 50 -10.43 6.29 -4.68
C LYS A 50 -9.99 7.22 -5.80
N ARG A 51 -10.74 8.30 -6.03
CA ARG A 51 -10.55 9.23 -7.16
C ARG A 51 -10.29 8.49 -8.48
N LEU A 52 -9.14 8.73 -9.11
CA LEU A 52 -8.77 8.14 -10.40
C LEU A 52 -7.99 6.81 -10.27
N ALA A 53 -7.89 6.25 -9.06
CA ALA A 53 -7.14 5.03 -8.82
C ALA A 53 -7.73 3.82 -9.58
N ARG A 54 -6.83 3.04 -10.19
CA ARG A 54 -7.15 1.78 -10.88
C ARG A 54 -7.13 0.55 -9.96
N HIS A 55 -6.59 0.69 -8.76
CA HIS A 55 -6.52 -0.37 -7.75
C HIS A 55 -7.73 -0.33 -6.81
N ASP A 56 -7.93 -1.40 -6.04
CA ASP A 56 -8.93 -1.42 -4.97
C ASP A 56 -8.42 -0.74 -3.69
N VAL A 57 -9.30 -0.59 -2.70
CA VAL A 57 -9.01 0.04 -1.41
C VAL A 57 -7.82 -0.60 -0.70
N ARG A 58 -6.87 0.24 -0.33
CA ARG A 58 -5.63 -0.14 0.36
C ARG A 58 -5.17 0.98 1.28
N VAL A 59 -4.40 0.63 2.30
CA VAL A 59 -3.69 1.59 3.15
C VAL A 59 -2.20 1.45 2.93
N LYS A 60 -1.47 2.57 2.95
CA LYS A 60 0.00 2.55 3.03
C LYS A 60 0.41 2.61 4.50
N VAL A 61 1.43 1.86 4.91
CA VAL A 61 1.89 1.78 6.30
C VAL A 61 3.39 2.04 6.34
N SER A 62 3.85 2.88 7.27
CA SER A 62 5.27 3.19 7.36
C SER A 62 6.06 1.98 7.81
N MET A 63 7.13 1.66 7.06
CA MET A 63 8.10 0.66 7.47
C MET A 63 9.04 1.18 8.58
N VAL A 64 8.98 2.48 8.93
CA VAL A 64 9.65 3.06 10.09
C VAL A 64 8.65 3.26 11.25
N PRO A 65 8.99 2.85 12.49
CA PRO A 65 8.12 3.08 13.65
C PRO A 65 7.90 4.56 13.99
N GLY A 66 6.77 4.86 14.62
CA GLY A 66 6.41 6.18 15.16
C GLY A 66 5.72 7.11 14.16
N ASP A 67 5.86 8.41 14.42
CA ASP A 67 5.18 9.50 13.70
C ASP A 67 5.98 9.98 12.48
N ARG A 68 7.07 9.29 12.11
CA ARG A 68 7.93 9.71 11.00
C ARG A 68 7.20 9.54 9.67
N VAL A 69 7.13 10.62 8.91
CA VAL A 69 6.65 10.59 7.53
C VAL A 69 7.83 10.21 6.62
N ASP A 70 7.82 8.97 6.17
CA ASP A 70 8.74 8.45 5.15
C ASP A 70 7.90 7.66 4.15
N ALA A 71 7.49 8.34 3.10
CA ALA A 71 6.53 7.82 2.14
C ALA A 71 7.19 6.94 1.05
N GLU A 72 8.51 6.97 0.94
CA GLU A 72 9.27 6.06 0.08
C GLU A 72 9.36 4.67 0.72
N ASN A 73 9.32 4.60 2.06
CA ASN A 73 9.39 3.35 2.81
C ASN A 73 8.01 2.90 3.33
N THR A 74 7.16 2.40 2.43
CA THR A 74 5.81 1.93 2.77
C THR A 74 5.54 0.47 2.42
N ALA A 75 4.80 -0.20 3.31
CA ALA A 75 4.11 -1.44 3.02
C ALA A 75 2.66 -1.13 2.59
N ILE A 76 2.10 -1.93 1.69
CA ILE A 76 0.74 -1.75 1.18
C ILE A 76 -0.13 -2.88 1.69
N VAL A 77 -1.20 -2.55 2.40
CA VAL A 77 -2.17 -3.53 2.92
C VAL A 77 -3.53 -3.29 2.27
N GLY A 78 -4.05 -4.30 1.58
CA GLY A 78 -5.39 -4.28 1.00
C GLY A 78 -6.45 -4.35 2.10
N VAL A 79 -7.64 -3.77 1.86
CA VAL A 79 -8.74 -3.81 2.84
C VAL A 79 -9.77 -4.89 2.50
N ARG A 80 -10.06 -5.12 1.22
CA ARG A 80 -11.03 -6.12 0.76
C ARG A 80 -10.45 -7.02 -0.35
N PRO A 81 -10.93 -8.27 -0.53
CA PRO A 81 -12.05 -8.92 0.19
C PRO A 81 -11.72 -9.31 1.63
N LEU A 82 -10.44 -9.54 1.95
CA LEU A 82 -9.93 -9.71 3.31
C LEU A 82 -8.61 -8.93 3.43
N PRO A 83 -8.29 -8.36 4.60
CA PRO A 83 -7.06 -7.60 4.75
C PRO A 83 -5.82 -8.47 4.58
N SER A 84 -4.90 -8.01 3.73
CA SER A 84 -3.67 -8.75 3.41
C SER A 84 -2.57 -7.81 2.92
N LEU A 85 -1.32 -8.23 3.14
CA LEU A 85 -0.15 -7.52 2.62
C LEU A 85 -0.08 -7.72 1.10
N LEU A 86 -0.11 -6.63 0.35
CA LEU A 86 -0.02 -6.61 -1.11
C LEU A 86 1.40 -6.31 -1.61
N HIS A 87 2.15 -5.50 -0.86
CA HIS A 87 3.51 -5.09 -1.21
C HIS A 87 4.29 -4.63 0.02
N GLY A 88 5.62 -4.69 -0.07
CA GLY A 88 6.53 -4.31 1.01
C GLY A 88 6.62 -5.36 2.10
N GLU A 89 7.23 -4.99 3.22
CA GLU A 89 7.47 -5.91 4.33
C GLU A 89 7.17 -5.24 5.67
N LEU A 90 6.62 -6.03 6.59
CA LEU A 90 6.42 -5.65 7.98
C LEU A 90 6.87 -6.82 8.85
N ARG A 91 7.36 -6.51 10.05
CA ARG A 91 7.61 -7.56 11.05
C ARG A 91 6.30 -8.29 11.35
N PRO A 92 6.33 -9.61 11.64
CA PRO A 92 5.11 -10.39 11.85
C PRO A 92 4.13 -9.78 12.87
N GLU A 93 4.64 -9.26 13.98
CA GLU A 93 3.84 -8.60 15.03
C GLU A 93 3.16 -7.32 14.53
N ASP A 94 3.86 -6.53 13.70
CA ASP A 94 3.32 -5.30 13.14
C ASP A 94 2.26 -5.62 12.08
N LEU A 95 2.51 -6.64 11.24
CA LEU A 95 1.55 -7.07 10.23
C LEU A 95 0.26 -7.58 10.88
N ILE A 96 0.34 -8.37 11.96
CA ILE A 96 -0.83 -8.84 12.71
C ILE A 96 -1.63 -7.67 13.26
N ALA A 97 -0.97 -6.68 13.88
CA ALA A 97 -1.63 -5.50 14.41
C ALA A 97 -2.30 -4.68 13.31
N VAL A 98 -1.61 -4.45 12.19
CA VAL A 98 -2.13 -3.72 11.03
C VAL A 98 -3.33 -4.45 10.42
N VAL A 99 -3.23 -5.76 10.16
CA VAL A 99 -4.34 -6.56 9.63
C VAL A 99 -5.55 -6.52 10.57
N SER A 100 -5.33 -6.64 11.88
CA SER A 100 -6.39 -6.55 12.88
C SER A 100 -7.07 -5.17 12.88
N TRP A 101 -6.28 -4.10 12.83
CA TRP A 101 -6.78 -2.73 12.75
C TRP A 101 -7.55 -2.48 11.45
N VAL A 102 -7.05 -2.96 10.31
CA VAL A 102 -7.75 -2.85 9.02
C VAL A 102 -9.05 -3.64 9.04
N SER A 103 -9.06 -4.87 9.57
CA SER A 103 -10.29 -5.66 9.72
C SER A 103 -11.34 -4.96 10.58
N LEU A 104 -10.91 -4.39 11.71
CA LEU A 104 -11.79 -3.66 12.62
C LEU A 104 -12.42 -2.42 11.97
N ASN A 105 -11.66 -1.75 11.11
CA ASN A 105 -12.03 -0.48 10.51
C ASN A 105 -12.46 -0.58 9.04
N ALA A 106 -12.57 -1.78 8.49
CA ALA A 106 -12.82 -2.00 7.07
C ALA A 106 -14.07 -1.25 6.56
N PRO A 107 -15.23 -1.23 7.26
CA PRO A 107 -16.39 -0.48 6.79
C PRO A 107 -16.11 1.02 6.59
N ALA A 108 -15.46 1.66 7.57
CA ALA A 108 -15.15 3.09 7.49
C ALA A 108 -14.08 3.40 6.43
N LEU A 109 -13.05 2.53 6.31
CA LEU A 109 -12.02 2.68 5.28
C LEU A 109 -12.59 2.54 3.87
N ILE A 110 -13.52 1.61 3.65
CA ILE A 110 -14.21 1.42 2.37
C ILE A 110 -15.12 2.61 2.06
N GLU A 111 -15.89 3.09 3.03
CA GLU A 111 -16.80 4.23 2.83
C GLU A 111 -16.01 5.52 2.53
N TYR A 112 -14.87 5.74 3.20
CA TYR A 112 -13.96 6.84 2.89
C TYR A 112 -13.35 6.70 1.50
N TRP A 113 -12.91 5.50 1.14
CA TRP A 113 -12.38 5.19 -0.18
C TRP A 113 -13.41 5.50 -1.29
N ASP A 114 -14.66 5.09 -1.10
CA ASP A 114 -15.73 5.31 -2.07
C ASP A 114 -16.28 6.76 -2.04
N GLY A 115 -15.76 7.63 -1.15
CA GLY A 115 -16.11 9.04 -1.05
C GLY A 115 -17.43 9.32 -0.33
N GLY A 116 -17.92 8.36 0.45
CA GLY A 116 -19.16 8.49 1.23
C GLY A 116 -19.02 9.29 2.52
N ILE A 117 -17.78 9.43 3.02
CA ILE A 117 -17.46 10.21 4.23
C ILE A 117 -16.20 11.04 4.03
N ASP A 118 -16.08 12.15 4.76
CA ASP A 118 -14.86 12.94 4.80
C ASP A 118 -13.82 12.42 5.82
N THR A 119 -12.67 13.07 5.91
CA THR A 119 -11.59 12.67 6.83
C THR A 119 -11.96 12.85 8.31
N VAL A 120 -12.78 13.86 8.65
CA VAL A 120 -13.21 14.10 10.03
C VAL A 120 -14.17 12.99 10.48
N GLU A 121 -15.12 12.64 9.62
CA GLU A 121 -16.00 11.50 9.83
C GLU A 121 -15.24 10.19 9.92
N LEU A 122 -14.26 9.95 9.02
CA LEU A 122 -13.39 8.79 9.08
C LEU A 122 -12.73 8.69 10.46
N VAL A 123 -12.02 9.73 10.89
CA VAL A 123 -11.28 9.71 12.17
C VAL A 123 -12.21 9.49 13.36
N THR A 124 -13.44 9.99 13.31
CA THR A 124 -14.45 9.76 14.37
C THR A 124 -14.93 8.31 14.43
N ARG A 125 -14.95 7.61 13.29
CA ARG A 125 -15.39 6.20 13.19
C ARG A 125 -14.26 5.20 13.44
N LEU A 126 -12.99 5.63 13.33
CA LEU A 126 -11.85 4.75 13.53
C LEU A 126 -11.75 4.24 14.97
N GLN A 127 -11.49 2.96 15.11
CA GLN A 127 -11.20 2.27 16.35
C GLN A 127 -9.70 1.95 16.42
N ARG A 128 -9.16 2.01 17.63
CA ARG A 128 -7.75 1.67 17.92
C ARG A 128 -7.61 0.18 18.21
N VAL A 129 -6.41 -0.34 17.97
CA VAL A 129 -5.94 -1.65 18.48
C VAL A 129 -4.96 -1.49 19.63
#